data_AF-A0A940P3G6-F1
#
_entry.id   AF-A0A940P3G6-F1
#
_cell.length_a   1.000
_cell.length_b   1.000
_cell.length_c   1.000
_cell.angle_alpha   90.00
_cell.angle_beta   90.00
_cell.angle_gamma   90.00
#
_symmetry.space_group_name_H-M   'P 1'
#
loop_
_entity.id
_entity.type
_entity.pdbx_description
1 polymer ?
#
loop_
_entity_poly.entity_id
_entity_poly.type
_entity_poly.pdbx_seq_one_letter_code
_entity_poly.pdbx_strand_id
1 'polypeptide(L)'
;MKKEALIIKIPPEIYQKLNISESDRLVMEVKDQGITIIKKKQDENQVITLRWFLLPSLLISLGFFLITLYENISQVPLTGTLSIASMVITLGVFSGICVFSFFFVKGKRQSSNHPTQNIYWRNFPTILLSFAIILAFVLSGFFWLVGILFKDASFDVLTATFIFFLFTSVINYFMIYFATSISSTMIITLLVSVILGGLLFSMLTNADYLWWQHNFSFLGTQKSCE
;
A
#
# COMPACT_ATOMS: atom_id res chain seq x y z
N MET A 1 -39.64 -29.76 23.55
CA MET A 1 -39.31 -30.37 22.25
C MET A 1 -37.79 -30.53 22.16
N LYS A 2 -37.28 -31.76 22.03
CA LYS A 2 -35.85 -32.01 21.78
C LYS A 2 -35.53 -31.54 20.35
N LYS A 3 -34.60 -30.60 20.19
CA LYS A 3 -34.05 -30.24 18.88
C LYS A 3 -33.23 -31.44 18.38
N GLU A 4 -33.74 -32.14 17.38
CA GLU A 4 -32.96 -33.16 16.68
C GLU A 4 -31.84 -32.48 15.89
N ALA A 5 -30.60 -32.91 16.14
CA ALA A 5 -29.45 -32.42 15.39
C ALA A 5 -29.45 -33.08 14.01
N LEU A 6 -29.72 -32.31 12.96
CA LEU A 6 -29.56 -32.75 11.57
C LEU A 6 -28.08 -32.87 11.24
N ILE A 7 -27.60 -34.11 11.09
CA ILE A 7 -26.22 -34.44 10.72
C ILE A 7 -26.18 -34.73 9.22
N ILE A 8 -25.48 -33.88 8.47
CA ILE A 8 -25.24 -34.09 7.03
C ILE A 8 -23.94 -34.89 6.88
N LYS A 9 -24.04 -36.10 6.33
CA LYS A 9 -22.87 -36.93 6.01
C LYS A 9 -22.33 -36.53 4.62
N ILE A 10 -21.09 -36.06 4.58
CA ILE A 10 -20.41 -35.72 3.34
C ILE A 10 -19.78 -36.99 2.76
N PRO A 11 -20.02 -37.34 1.48
CA PRO A 11 -19.41 -38.50 0.83
C PRO A 11 -17.87 -38.44 0.84
N PRO A 12 -17.19 -39.59 1.00
CA PRO A 12 -15.72 -39.66 1.08
C PRO A 12 -15.01 -39.17 -0.20
N GLU A 13 -15.68 -39.23 -1.35
CA GLU A 13 -15.15 -38.71 -2.62
C GLU A 13 -14.94 -37.18 -2.59
N ILE A 14 -15.80 -36.47 -1.86
CA ILE A 14 -15.73 -35.00 -1.71
C ILE A 14 -14.61 -34.63 -0.73
N TYR A 15 -14.38 -35.45 0.30
CA TYR A 15 -13.27 -35.30 1.25
C TYR A 15 -11.91 -35.31 0.54
N GLN A 16 -11.72 -36.27 -0.37
CA GLN A 16 -10.46 -36.41 -1.11
C GLN A 16 -10.28 -35.30 -2.16
N LYS A 17 -11.34 -34.92 -2.88
CA LYS A 17 -11.26 -33.84 -3.88
C LYS A 17 -11.03 -32.46 -3.26
N LEU A 18 -11.57 -32.20 -2.08
CA LEU A 18 -11.43 -30.92 -1.39
C LEU A 18 -10.26 -30.88 -0.39
N ASN A 19 -9.53 -32.00 -0.23
CA ASN A 19 -8.37 -32.13 0.66
C ASN A 19 -8.65 -31.63 2.11
N ILE A 20 -9.85 -31.94 2.61
CA ILE A 20 -10.34 -31.49 3.93
C ILE A 20 -9.80 -32.45 4.99
N SER A 21 -9.04 -31.93 5.95
CA SER A 21 -8.57 -32.70 7.12
C SER A 21 -9.56 -32.58 8.28
N GLU A 22 -9.61 -33.57 9.19
CA GLU A 22 -10.54 -33.55 10.34
C GLU A 22 -10.40 -32.32 11.25
N SER A 23 -9.25 -31.63 11.19
CA SER A 23 -8.97 -30.39 11.94
C SER A 23 -9.45 -29.11 11.25
N ASP A 24 -9.98 -29.18 10.02
CA ASP A 24 -10.40 -27.99 9.27
C ASP A 24 -11.76 -27.48 9.74
N ARG A 25 -11.84 -26.18 10.03
CA ARG A 25 -13.11 -25.51 10.32
C ARG A 25 -13.85 -25.26 8.99
N LEU A 26 -15.04 -25.80 8.84
CA LEU A 26 -15.91 -25.57 7.69
C LEU A 26 -16.95 -24.49 8.05
N VAL A 27 -17.22 -23.57 7.13
CA VAL A 27 -18.34 -22.61 7.24
C VAL A 27 -19.42 -23.03 6.27
N MET A 28 -20.64 -23.07 6.76
CA MET A 28 -21.83 -23.34 5.97
C MET A 28 -22.48 -22.00 5.65
N GLU A 29 -22.52 -21.63 4.37
CA GLU A 29 -23.24 -20.46 3.87
C GLU A 29 -24.53 -20.94 3.20
N VAL A 30 -25.67 -20.42 3.65
CA VAL A 30 -26.98 -20.71 3.04
C VAL A 30 -27.26 -19.58 2.06
N LYS A 31 -27.31 -19.91 0.77
CA LYS A 31 -27.56 -18.92 -0.30
C LYS A 31 -28.70 -19.40 -1.19
N ASP A 32 -29.72 -18.56 -1.32
CA ASP A 32 -30.95 -18.74 -2.09
C ASP A 32 -31.72 -20.05 -1.82
N GLN A 33 -31.28 -21.17 -2.42
CA GLN A 33 -31.89 -22.51 -2.30
C GLN A 33 -30.84 -23.63 -2.12
N GLY A 34 -29.58 -23.29 -1.84
CA GLY A 34 -28.48 -24.25 -1.70
C GLY A 34 -27.67 -24.03 -0.43
N ILE A 35 -27.08 -25.12 0.06
CA ILE A 35 -26.10 -25.09 1.15
C ILE A 35 -24.70 -25.17 0.53
N THR A 36 -23.91 -24.11 0.67
CA THR A 36 -22.52 -24.09 0.20
C THR A 36 -21.58 -24.25 1.39
N ILE A 37 -20.80 -25.32 1.40
CA ILE A 37 -19.83 -25.60 2.46
C ILE A 37 -18.46 -25.16 1.95
N ILE A 38 -17.88 -24.15 2.59
CA ILE A 38 -16.59 -23.58 2.21
C ILE A 38 -15.62 -23.82 3.37
N LYS A 39 -14.39 -24.23 3.07
CA LYS A 39 -13.32 -24.28 4.06
C LYS A 39 -13.13 -22.88 4.63
N LYS A 40 -13.28 -22.72 5.95
CA LYS A 40 -13.09 -21.42 6.62
C LYS A 40 -11.65 -21.01 6.36
N LYS A 41 -11.49 -20.09 5.42
CA LYS A 41 -10.21 -19.43 5.13
C LYS A 41 -9.78 -18.80 6.45
N GLN A 42 -8.62 -19.21 6.94
CA GLN A 42 -8.03 -18.65 8.15
C GLN A 42 -7.86 -17.15 7.90
N ASP A 43 -8.61 -16.34 8.66
CA ASP A 43 -8.78 -14.88 8.58
C ASP A 43 -8.21 -14.18 7.34
N GLU A 44 -9.10 -13.69 6.47
CA GLU A 44 -8.77 -12.75 5.39
C GLU A 44 -8.17 -11.43 5.92
N ASN A 45 -8.23 -11.20 7.23
CA ASN A 45 -7.43 -10.19 7.92
C ASN A 45 -6.13 -10.83 8.42
N GLN A 46 -5.14 -11.01 7.54
CA GLN A 46 -3.76 -11.14 8.01
C GLN A 46 -3.38 -9.84 8.70
N VAL A 47 -3.68 -9.73 10.00
CA VAL A 47 -3.26 -8.64 10.86
C VAL A 47 -1.75 -8.54 10.75
N ILE A 48 -1.28 -7.51 10.05
CA ILE A 48 0.15 -7.23 9.89
C ILE A 48 0.70 -7.10 11.30
N THR A 49 1.51 -8.08 11.71
CA THR A 49 2.08 -8.03 13.05
C THR A 49 2.95 -6.78 13.15
N LEU A 50 2.73 -5.99 14.20
CA LEU A 50 3.41 -4.72 14.48
C LEU A 50 4.93 -4.76 14.23
N ARG A 51 5.55 -5.89 14.57
CA ARG A 51 6.99 -6.13 14.41
C ARG A 51 7.47 -6.03 12.96
N TRP A 52 6.66 -6.43 11.99
CA TRP A 52 7.09 -6.55 10.59
C TRP A 52 7.30 -5.21 9.89
N PHE A 53 6.61 -4.14 10.31
CA PHE A 53 6.87 -2.80 9.79
C PHE A 53 7.78 -1.97 10.69
N LEU A 54 7.75 -2.22 12.02
CA LEU A 54 8.56 -1.45 12.98
C LEU A 54 10.04 -1.83 13.00
N LEU A 55 10.39 -3.12 12.83
CA LEU A 55 11.80 -3.53 12.81
C LEU A 55 12.57 -2.90 11.63
N PRO A 56 12.11 -2.99 10.37
CA PRO A 56 12.81 -2.37 9.26
C PRO A 56 12.85 -0.85 9.37
N SER A 57 11.79 -0.21 9.91
CA SER A 57 11.81 1.25 10.13
C SER A 57 12.78 1.65 11.24
N LEU A 58 12.94 0.85 12.30
CA LEU A 58 13.91 1.11 13.35
C LEU A 58 15.34 0.98 12.83
N LEU A 59 15.63 -0.06 12.03
CA LEU A 59 16.95 -0.27 11.43
C LEU A 59 17.36 0.89 10.51
N ILE A 60 16.46 1.33 9.62
CA ILE A 60 16.77 2.43 8.70
C ILE A 60 16.83 3.77 9.43
N SER A 61 16.08 3.95 10.51
CA SER A 61 16.15 5.15 11.37
C SER A 61 17.46 5.23 12.14
N LEU A 62 17.99 4.10 12.60
CA LEU A 62 19.34 4.03 13.15
C LEU A 62 20.38 4.45 12.11
N GLY A 63 20.21 4.00 10.86
CA GLY A 63 21.04 4.45 9.73
C GLY A 63 20.97 5.97 9.50
N PHE A 64 19.77 6.53 9.46
CA PHE A 64 19.56 7.99 9.35
C PHE A 64 20.25 8.76 10.50
N PHE A 65 20.09 8.30 11.74
CA PHE A 65 20.75 8.88 12.90
C PHE A 65 22.28 8.87 12.76
N LEU A 66 22.86 7.74 12.36
CA LEU A 66 24.31 7.63 12.13
C LEU A 66 24.80 8.56 11.02
N ILE A 67 24.03 8.71 9.94
CA ILE A 67 24.34 9.66 8.85
C ILE A 67 24.35 11.09 9.39
N THR A 68 23.33 11.50 10.17
CA THR A 68 23.27 12.86 10.73
C THR A 68 24.40 13.16 11.72
N LEU A 69 24.86 12.15 12.48
CA LEU A 69 26.02 12.28 13.36
C LEU A 69 27.32 12.41 12.56
N TYR A 70 27.48 11.61 11.50
CA TYR A 70 28.66 11.66 10.64
C TYR A 70 28.81 13.03 9.95
N GLU A 71 27.70 13.59 9.47
CA GLU A 71 27.66 14.92 8.84
C GLU A 71 27.74 16.08 9.86
N ASN A 72 27.84 15.81 11.17
CA ASN A 72 27.89 16.80 12.27
C ASN A 72 26.75 17.83 12.24
N ILE A 73 25.57 17.40 11.80
CA ILE A 73 24.40 18.28 11.66
C ILE A 73 23.72 18.38 13.03
N SER A 74 23.68 19.58 13.61
CA SER A 74 23.02 19.81 14.91
C SER A 74 21.50 19.97 14.79
N GLN A 75 21.04 20.49 13.64
CA GLN A 75 19.62 20.66 13.36
C GLN A 75 19.31 20.22 11.94
N VAL A 76 18.32 19.34 11.80
CA VAL A 76 17.87 18.83 10.51
C VAL A 76 16.65 19.64 10.06
N PRO A 77 16.70 20.30 8.88
CA PRO A 77 15.54 21.00 8.35
C PRO A 77 14.44 20.02 7.95
N LEU A 78 13.19 20.48 7.97
CA LEU A 78 12.04 19.69 7.55
C LEU A 78 12.07 19.41 6.04
N THR A 79 12.45 20.42 5.24
CA THR A 79 12.56 20.36 3.78
C THR A 79 13.90 20.90 3.28
N GLY A 80 14.40 20.40 2.14
CA GLY A 80 15.69 20.78 1.57
C GLY A 80 16.49 19.56 1.09
N THR A 81 17.77 19.74 0.76
CA THR A 81 18.64 18.68 0.23
C THR A 81 18.97 17.61 1.27
N LEU A 82 19.39 18.01 2.46
CA LEU A 82 19.71 17.11 3.58
C LEU A 82 18.69 17.35 4.71
N SER A 83 17.46 16.91 4.47
CA SER A 83 16.29 17.21 5.28
C SER A 83 15.54 15.93 5.66
N ILE A 84 14.59 16.05 6.59
CA ILE A 84 13.67 14.96 6.91
C ILE A 84 12.94 14.51 5.65
N ALA A 85 12.43 15.44 4.85
CA ALA A 85 11.72 15.14 3.60
C ALA A 85 12.58 14.32 2.63
N SER A 86 13.79 14.77 2.32
CA SER A 86 14.64 14.09 1.34
C SER A 86 15.07 12.69 1.81
N MET A 87 15.32 12.53 3.10
CA MET A 87 15.69 11.24 3.68
C MET A 87 14.50 10.28 3.72
N VAL A 88 13.30 10.74 4.08
CA VAL A 88 12.08 9.92 4.04
C VAL A 88 11.78 9.48 2.61
N ILE A 89 11.91 10.37 1.62
CA ILE A 89 11.67 10.05 0.21
C ILE A 89 12.71 9.06 -0.33
N THR A 90 13.98 9.17 0.08
CA THR A 90 15.04 8.28 -0.43
C THR A 90 15.12 6.98 0.37
N LEU A 91 15.55 7.05 1.64
CA LEU A 91 15.74 5.90 2.51
C LEU A 91 14.42 5.23 2.90
N GLY A 92 13.36 6.02 3.12
CA GLY A 92 12.04 5.48 3.46
C GLY A 92 11.43 4.70 2.30
N VAL A 93 11.48 5.23 1.07
CA VAL A 93 11.03 4.49 -0.14
C VAL A 93 11.89 3.27 -0.38
N PHE A 94 13.22 3.36 -0.21
CA PHE A 94 14.11 2.21 -0.32
C PHE A 94 13.74 1.11 0.69
N SER A 95 13.51 1.46 1.96
CA SER A 95 13.02 0.53 2.99
C SER A 95 11.69 -0.12 2.57
N GLY A 96 10.75 0.69 2.08
CA GLY A 96 9.47 0.23 1.57
C GLY A 96 9.59 -0.77 0.42
N ILE A 97 10.49 -0.52 -0.54
CA ILE A 97 10.79 -1.42 -1.66
C ILE A 97 11.31 -2.76 -1.15
N CYS A 98 12.26 -2.75 -0.21
CA CYS A 98 12.82 -3.97 0.38
C CYS A 98 11.74 -4.80 1.08
N VAL A 99 10.93 -4.15 1.91
CA VAL A 99 9.87 -4.80 2.69
C VAL A 99 8.77 -5.34 1.77
N PHE A 100 8.30 -4.55 0.81
CA PHE A 100 7.33 -5.00 -0.18
C PHE A 100 7.83 -6.22 -0.94
N SER A 101 9.07 -6.18 -1.41
CA SER A 101 9.69 -7.28 -2.17
C SER A 101 9.73 -8.56 -1.32
N PHE A 102 10.15 -8.45 -0.07
CA PHE A 102 10.18 -9.57 0.87
C PHE A 102 8.80 -10.19 1.07
N PHE A 103 7.77 -9.37 1.35
CA PHE A 103 6.41 -9.86 1.58
C PHE A 103 5.76 -10.43 0.31
N PHE A 104 6.03 -9.84 -0.85
CA PHE A 104 5.53 -10.35 -2.12
C PHE A 104 6.12 -11.73 -2.43
N VAL A 105 7.44 -11.91 -2.29
CA VAL A 105 8.12 -13.21 -2.47
C VAL A 105 7.60 -14.24 -1.47
N LYS A 106 7.49 -13.86 -0.19
CA LYS A 106 7.00 -14.72 0.88
C LYS A 106 5.56 -15.19 0.60
N GLY A 107 4.67 -14.27 0.22
CA GLY A 107 3.29 -14.60 -0.16
C GLY A 107 3.21 -15.57 -1.33
N LYS A 108 4.08 -15.43 -2.34
CA LYS A 108 4.15 -16.36 -3.47
C LYS A 108 4.66 -17.75 -3.10
N ARG A 109 5.54 -17.86 -2.10
CA ARG A 109 6.10 -19.14 -1.62
C ARG A 109 5.18 -19.92 -0.68
N GLN A 110 4.26 -19.27 0.04
CA GLN A 110 3.61 -19.90 1.21
C GLN A 110 2.24 -20.58 1.02
N SER A 111 1.47 -20.41 -0.07
CA SER A 111 0.34 -21.33 -0.35
C SER A 111 -0.43 -21.07 -1.65
N SER A 112 -1.13 -22.13 -2.10
CA SER A 112 -1.90 -22.30 -3.35
C SER A 112 -3.18 -21.46 -3.50
N ASN A 113 -3.37 -20.39 -2.72
CA ASN A 113 -4.57 -19.54 -2.75
C ASN A 113 -4.30 -18.07 -2.35
N HIS A 114 -3.05 -17.61 -2.37
CA HIS A 114 -2.75 -16.19 -2.13
C HIS A 114 -3.13 -15.34 -3.36
N PRO A 115 -3.70 -14.13 -3.20
CA PRO A 115 -4.10 -13.29 -4.34
C PRO A 115 -2.92 -12.89 -5.25
N THR A 116 -1.68 -12.98 -4.74
CA THR A 116 -0.44 -12.80 -5.51
C THR A 116 -0.09 -13.96 -6.45
N GLN A 117 -0.74 -15.12 -6.33
CA GLN A 117 -0.47 -16.29 -7.17
C GLN A 117 -0.95 -16.09 -8.62
N ASN A 118 -2.06 -15.38 -8.81
CA ASN A 118 -2.58 -15.07 -10.15
C ASN A 118 -1.72 -14.02 -10.88
N ILE A 119 -0.72 -13.44 -10.21
CA ILE A 119 0.19 -12.48 -10.83
C ILE A 119 1.45 -13.20 -11.30
N TYR A 120 1.67 -13.14 -12.61
CA TYR A 120 2.91 -13.59 -13.24
C TYR A 120 4.10 -12.91 -12.58
N TRP A 121 5.12 -13.69 -12.24
CA TRP A 121 6.35 -13.18 -11.63
C TRP A 121 7.01 -12.07 -12.45
N ARG A 122 6.81 -12.09 -13.77
CA ARG A 122 7.29 -11.06 -14.71
C ARG A 122 6.69 -9.68 -14.46
N ASN A 123 5.49 -9.59 -13.86
CA ASN A 123 4.84 -8.32 -13.57
C ASN A 123 5.33 -7.71 -12.25
N PHE A 124 6.04 -8.48 -11.41
CA PHE A 124 6.51 -8.00 -10.11
C PHE A 124 7.39 -6.75 -10.20
N PRO A 125 8.42 -6.68 -11.06
CA PRO A 125 9.26 -5.48 -11.16
C PRO A 125 8.45 -4.24 -11.55
N THR A 126 7.50 -4.38 -12.48
CA THR A 126 6.63 -3.29 -12.91
C THR A 126 5.74 -2.82 -11.76
N ILE A 127 5.09 -3.74 -11.05
CA ILE A 127 4.21 -3.42 -9.92
C ILE A 127 5.01 -2.73 -8.81
N LEU A 128 6.16 -3.29 -8.43
CA LEU A 128 7.06 -2.74 -7.42
C LEU A 128 7.46 -1.30 -7.77
N LEU A 129 7.88 -1.08 -9.02
CA LEU A 129 8.30 0.23 -9.49
C LEU A 129 7.13 1.22 -9.51
N SER A 130 5.94 0.80 -9.95
CA SER A 130 4.74 1.64 -9.91
C SER A 130 4.42 2.10 -8.49
N PHE A 131 4.39 1.18 -7.52
CA PHE A 131 4.15 1.53 -6.12
C PHE A 131 5.24 2.45 -5.56
N ALA A 132 6.51 2.21 -5.89
CA ALA A 132 7.61 3.07 -5.47
C ALA A 132 7.49 4.50 -6.01
N ILE A 133 7.16 4.66 -7.30
CA ILE A 133 6.99 5.97 -7.95
C ILE A 133 5.78 6.69 -7.37
N ILE A 134 4.63 6.01 -7.23
CA ILE A 134 3.42 6.60 -6.63
C ILE A 134 3.72 7.09 -5.21
N LEU A 135 4.38 6.26 -4.40
CA LEU A 135 4.75 6.61 -3.04
C LEU A 135 5.69 7.82 -3.01
N ALA A 136 6.74 7.83 -3.82
CA ALA A 136 7.69 8.94 -3.88
C ALA A 136 7.00 10.25 -4.32
N PHE A 137 6.07 10.18 -5.27
CA PHE A 137 5.30 11.32 -5.73
C PHE A 137 4.37 11.87 -4.63
N VAL A 138 3.62 10.99 -3.95
CA VAL A 138 2.75 11.37 -2.83
C VAL A 138 3.55 12.01 -1.70
N LEU A 139 4.69 11.42 -1.33
CA LEU A 139 5.58 11.99 -0.30
C LEU A 139 6.13 13.35 -0.73
N SER A 140 6.53 13.50 -2.00
CA SER A 140 7.03 14.77 -2.53
C SER A 140 5.98 15.86 -2.45
N GLY A 141 4.74 15.58 -2.89
CA GLY A 141 3.63 16.53 -2.79
C GLY A 141 3.27 16.88 -1.34
N PHE A 142 3.27 15.88 -0.45
CA PHE A 142 3.03 16.09 0.98
C PHE A 142 4.10 16.98 1.61
N PHE A 143 5.39 16.66 1.44
CA PHE A 143 6.47 17.45 2.02
C PHE A 143 6.60 18.83 1.38
N TRP A 144 6.24 18.99 0.11
CA TRP A 144 6.15 20.30 -0.53
C TRP A 144 5.09 21.18 0.16
N LEU A 145 3.88 20.64 0.37
CA LEU A 145 2.81 21.35 1.07
C LEU A 145 3.21 21.70 2.51
N VAL A 146 3.78 20.72 3.23
CA VAL A 146 4.27 20.92 4.60
C VAL A 146 5.39 21.96 4.65
N GLY A 147 6.30 21.98 3.67
CA GLY A 147 7.36 22.98 3.57
C GLY A 147 6.85 24.41 3.36
N ILE A 148 5.71 24.57 2.68
CA ILE A 148 5.03 25.87 2.56
C ILE A 148 4.43 26.30 3.91
N LEU A 149 3.79 25.38 4.63
CA LEU A 149 3.14 25.67 5.91
C LEU A 149 4.13 25.94 7.05
N PHE A 150 5.25 25.21 7.07
CA PHE A 150 6.26 25.26 8.14
C PHE A 150 7.59 25.71 7.57
N LYS A 151 7.60 26.93 7.00
CA LYS A 151 8.79 27.51 6.40
C LYS A 151 9.93 27.61 7.43
N ASP A 152 11.12 27.20 7.01
CA ASP A 152 12.35 27.23 7.82
C ASP A 152 12.29 26.39 9.12
N ALA A 153 11.33 25.47 9.23
CA ALA A 153 11.27 24.55 10.37
C ALA A 153 12.47 23.60 10.37
N SER A 154 13.18 23.58 11.50
CA SER A 154 14.28 22.65 11.78
C SER A 154 14.07 21.98 13.14
N PHE A 155 14.61 20.77 13.27
CA PHE A 155 14.50 19.96 14.47
C PHE A 155 15.87 19.51 14.93
N ASP A 156 16.06 19.30 16.23
CA ASP A 156 17.24 18.60 16.73
C ASP A 156 17.30 17.17 16.18
N VAL A 157 18.50 16.58 16.19
CA VAL A 157 18.76 15.26 15.59
C VAL A 157 17.84 14.17 16.15
N LEU A 158 17.54 14.20 17.45
CA LEU A 158 16.72 13.17 18.08
C LEU A 158 15.25 13.29 17.64
N THR A 159 14.69 14.50 17.66
CA THR A 159 13.33 14.75 17.17
C THR A 159 13.22 14.46 15.67
N ALA A 160 14.20 14.86 14.87
CA ALA A 160 14.23 14.57 13.43
C ALA A 160 14.24 13.06 13.15
N THR A 161 15.04 12.30 13.92
CA THR A 161 15.10 10.83 13.81
C THR A 161 13.77 10.19 14.18
N PHE A 162 13.11 10.70 15.22
CA PHE A 162 11.79 10.21 15.61
C PHE A 162 10.72 10.49 14.54
N ILE A 163 10.70 11.69 13.96
CA ILE A 163 9.80 12.03 12.85
C ILE A 163 10.08 11.13 11.65
N PHE A 164 11.36 10.96 11.28
CA PHE A 164 11.78 10.06 10.20
C PHE A 164 11.30 8.62 10.45
N PHE A 165 11.45 8.12 11.68
CA PHE A 165 10.98 6.79 12.08
C PHE A 165 9.46 6.63 11.93
N LEU A 166 8.67 7.64 12.32
CA LEU A 166 7.22 7.62 12.16
C LEU A 166 6.82 7.53 10.68
N PHE A 167 7.36 8.40 9.84
CA PHE A 167 7.06 8.36 8.40
C PHE A 167 7.48 7.03 7.78
N THR A 168 8.67 6.54 8.12
CA THR A 168 9.17 5.28 7.56
C THR A 168 8.36 4.07 8.05
N SER A 169 7.85 4.10 9.28
CA SER A 169 6.94 3.08 9.80
C SER A 169 5.61 3.07 9.04
N VAL A 170 5.05 4.25 8.76
CA VAL A 170 3.83 4.39 7.96
C VAL A 170 4.06 3.88 6.53
N ILE A 171 5.18 4.26 5.90
CA ILE A 171 5.58 3.75 4.58
C ILE A 171 5.65 2.23 4.57
N ASN A 172 6.40 1.64 5.51
CA ASN A 172 6.57 0.19 5.58
C ASN A 172 5.25 -0.53 5.83
N TYR A 173 4.37 0.03 6.68
CA TYR A 173 3.03 -0.51 6.90
C TYR A 173 2.22 -0.57 5.59
N PHE A 174 2.13 0.55 4.86
CA PHE A 174 1.40 0.58 3.58
C PHE A 174 2.01 -0.34 2.53
N MET A 175 3.34 -0.42 2.46
CA MET A 175 4.03 -1.29 1.51
C MET A 175 3.78 -2.79 1.81
N ILE A 176 3.74 -3.19 3.08
CA ILE A 176 3.34 -4.57 3.45
C ILE A 176 1.87 -4.81 3.12
N TYR A 177 1.00 -3.87 3.47
CA TYR A 177 -0.43 -3.96 3.20
C TYR A 177 -0.70 -4.17 1.71
N PHE A 178 -0.04 -3.37 0.86
CA PHE A 178 -0.12 -3.53 -0.58
C PHE A 178 0.46 -4.87 -1.02
N ALA A 179 1.67 -5.25 -0.60
CA ALA A 179 2.29 -6.52 -0.98
C ALA A 179 1.42 -7.76 -0.66
N THR A 180 0.61 -7.69 0.41
CA THR A 180 -0.26 -8.79 0.86
C THR A 180 -1.68 -8.74 0.30
N SER A 181 -2.17 -7.55 -0.09
CA SER A 181 -3.55 -7.32 -0.55
C SER A 181 -3.67 -7.13 -2.06
N ILE A 182 -2.57 -7.21 -2.82
CA ILE A 182 -2.57 -7.05 -4.28
C ILE A 182 -3.61 -8.00 -4.91
N SER A 183 -4.56 -7.40 -5.62
CA SER A 183 -5.57 -8.03 -6.45
C SER A 183 -5.76 -7.21 -7.73
N SER A 184 -6.37 -7.79 -8.77
CA SER A 184 -6.64 -7.07 -10.02
C SER A 184 -7.49 -5.81 -9.79
N THR A 185 -8.50 -5.89 -8.93
CA THR A 185 -9.37 -4.76 -8.58
C THR A 185 -8.57 -3.62 -7.96
N MET A 186 -7.70 -3.93 -6.99
CA MET A 186 -6.87 -2.94 -6.32
C MET A 186 -5.93 -2.20 -7.29
N ILE A 187 -5.33 -2.92 -8.24
CA ILE A 187 -4.46 -2.31 -9.27
C ILE A 187 -5.26 -1.32 -10.13
N ILE A 188 -6.47 -1.70 -10.57
CA ILE A 188 -7.33 -0.82 -11.37
C ILE A 188 -7.76 0.41 -10.56
N THR A 189 -8.17 0.23 -9.30
CA THR A 189 -8.57 1.34 -8.42
C THR A 189 -7.41 2.30 -8.20
N LEU A 190 -6.19 1.80 -7.98
CA LEU A 190 -5.00 2.64 -7.85
C LEU A 190 -4.70 3.41 -9.12
N LEU A 191 -4.77 2.76 -10.28
CA LEU A 191 -4.56 3.41 -11.58
C LEU A 191 -5.54 4.58 -11.76
N VAL A 192 -6.84 4.35 -11.54
CA VAL A 192 -7.87 5.39 -11.64
C VAL A 192 -7.61 6.52 -10.63
N SER A 193 -7.25 6.19 -9.39
CA SER A 193 -6.93 7.19 -8.36
C SER A 193 -5.72 8.05 -8.73
N VAL A 194 -4.68 7.48 -9.33
CA VAL A 194 -3.49 8.21 -9.76
C VAL A 194 -3.81 9.11 -10.96
N ILE A 195 -4.60 8.64 -11.93
CA ILE A 195 -5.04 9.44 -13.07
C ILE A 195 -5.87 10.64 -12.61
N LEU A 196 -6.90 10.40 -11.77
CA LEU A 196 -7.75 11.46 -11.25
C LEU A 196 -6.96 12.43 -10.35
N GLY A 197 -6.07 11.91 -9.50
CA GLY A 197 -5.21 12.72 -8.64
C GLY A 197 -4.26 13.61 -9.44
N GLY A 198 -3.63 13.07 -10.50
CA GLY A 198 -2.76 13.84 -11.39
C GLY A 198 -3.52 14.92 -12.17
N LEU A 199 -4.74 14.61 -12.62
CA LEU A 199 -5.62 15.56 -13.29
C LEU A 199 -6.01 16.71 -12.35
N LEU A 200 -6.47 16.40 -11.13
CA LEU A 200 -6.78 17.43 -10.11
C LEU A 200 -5.56 18.26 -9.72
N PHE A 201 -4.40 17.62 -9.55
CA PHE A 201 -3.16 18.32 -9.22
C PHE A 201 -2.75 19.29 -10.34
N SER A 202 -2.83 18.85 -11.60
CA SER A 202 -2.58 19.71 -12.77
C SER A 202 -3.48 20.95 -12.75
N MET A 203 -4.77 20.78 -12.44
CA MET A 203 -5.72 21.90 -12.33
C MET A 203 -5.39 22.86 -11.20
N LEU A 204 -5.02 22.35 -10.02
CA LEU A 204 -4.63 23.19 -8.88
C LEU A 204 -3.36 24.00 -9.17
N THR A 205 -2.42 23.43 -9.92
CA THR A 205 -1.17 24.10 -10.29
C THR A 205 -1.31 25.01 -11.51
N ASN A 206 -2.43 24.94 -12.24
CA ASN A 206 -2.66 25.77 -13.40
C ASN A 206 -3.15 27.16 -12.97
N ALA A 207 -2.52 28.21 -13.49
CA ALA A 207 -2.86 29.59 -13.15
C ALA A 207 -4.15 30.09 -13.82
N ASP A 208 -4.66 29.37 -14.84
CA ASP A 208 -5.86 29.76 -15.56
C ASP A 208 -7.12 29.16 -14.92
N TYR A 209 -7.89 30.02 -14.24
CA TYR A 209 -9.17 29.66 -13.63
C TYR A 209 -10.21 29.18 -14.66
N LEU A 210 -10.02 29.47 -15.96
CA LEU A 210 -10.88 29.05 -17.06
C LEU A 210 -10.40 27.77 -17.76
N TRP A 211 -9.33 27.11 -17.28
CA TRP A 211 -8.82 25.87 -17.89
C TRP A 211 -9.93 24.84 -18.15
N TRP A 212 -10.86 24.70 -17.20
CA TRP A 212 -11.99 23.78 -17.30
C TRP A 212 -12.96 24.19 -18.39
N GLN A 213 -13.28 25.48 -18.49
CA GLN A 213 -14.14 25.98 -19.54
C GLN A 213 -13.48 25.74 -20.90
N HIS A 214 -12.18 26.01 -21.06
CA HIS A 214 -11.49 25.77 -22.32
C HIS A 214 -11.48 24.29 -22.69
N ASN A 215 -11.06 23.39 -21.80
CA ASN A 215 -10.90 21.97 -22.15
C ASN A 215 -12.23 21.19 -22.23
N PHE A 216 -13.24 21.59 -21.46
CA PHE A 216 -14.56 20.93 -21.48
C PHE A 216 -15.57 21.61 -22.41
N SER A 217 -15.44 22.90 -22.74
CA SER A 217 -16.33 23.52 -23.74
C SER A 217 -16.12 22.90 -25.12
N PHE A 218 -14.87 22.52 -25.45
CA PHE A 218 -14.53 21.83 -26.70
C PHE A 218 -15.19 20.45 -26.86
N LEU A 219 -15.59 19.79 -25.76
CA LEU A 219 -16.28 18.51 -25.80
C LEU A 219 -17.79 18.66 -26.06
N GLY A 220 -18.35 19.88 -25.91
CA GLY A 220 -19.76 20.18 -26.14
C GLY A 220 -20.05 21.00 -27.40
N THR A 221 -19.07 21.75 -27.93
CA THR A 221 -19.24 22.52 -29.16
C THR A 221 -18.58 21.82 -30.33
N GLN A 222 -19.32 20.89 -30.96
CA GLN A 222 -19.09 20.66 -32.39
C GLN A 222 -19.23 22.01 -33.10
N LYS A 223 -18.22 22.35 -33.90
CA LYS A 223 -18.22 23.41 -34.92
C LYS A 223 -19.62 23.94 -35.22
N SER A 224 -19.93 25.12 -34.69
CA SER A 224 -21.11 25.87 -35.10
C SER A 224 -20.61 27.19 -35.68
N CYS A 225 -20.38 27.14 -36.99
CA CYS A 225 -20.16 28.26 -37.91
C CYS A 225 -18.81 29.01 -37.85
N GLU A 226 -17.88 28.61 -38.71
CA GLU A 226 -17.35 29.49 -39.78
C GLU A 226 -16.92 28.64 -40.98
#